data_AF-A0A955BWW4-F1
#
_entry.id   AF-A0A955BWW4-F1
#
_cell.length_a   1.000
_cell.length_b   1.000
_cell.length_c   1.000
_cell.angle_alpha   90.00
_cell.angle_beta   90.00
_cell.angle_gamma   90.00
#
_symmetry.space_group_name_H-M   'P 1'
#
loop_
_entity.id
_entity.type
_entity.pdbx_description
1 polymer ?
#
loop_
_entity_poly.entity_id
_entity_poly.type
_entity_poly.pdbx_seq_one_letter_code
_entity_poly.pdbx_strand_id
1 'polypeptide(L)'
;MRLLLLFLCCTTACASAPGATLAPLPSPQTQALLVGPTCNPSGCECVASAEQAGIPDAGKKRYEVHVGPMEHALWVRVGDQILYKDESRAERCFYLDLAEGRHDVIAQAYNNTAIGFQLQVSELNAAHKSRYDTYQFQCGGPGPCDPFDLREYAQANRFPNNLRDPCGSTKVRGVRWETKRLPDGENLAQLELHFTLDIAGFSPKHPSGAPACARD
;
A
#
# COMPACT_ATOMS: atom_id res chain seq x y z
N MET A 1 37.67 2.80 -58.85
CA MET A 1 36.52 2.38 -58.03
C MET A 1 36.91 2.58 -56.56
N ARG A 2 36.54 3.72 -55.96
CA ARG A 2 36.84 4.06 -54.56
C ARG A 2 35.61 3.75 -53.73
N LEU A 3 35.70 2.76 -52.82
CA LEU A 3 34.64 2.38 -51.89
C LEU A 3 34.89 3.10 -50.56
N LEU A 4 34.04 4.06 -50.20
CA LEU A 4 34.03 4.70 -48.88
C LEU A 4 33.23 3.81 -47.92
N LEU A 5 33.88 3.32 -46.85
CA LEU A 5 33.22 2.74 -45.69
C LEU A 5 32.90 3.85 -44.68
N LEU A 6 31.61 4.11 -44.45
CA LEU A 6 31.12 4.93 -43.35
C LEU A 6 30.85 4.03 -42.13
N PHE A 7 31.71 4.16 -41.11
CA PHE A 7 31.49 3.60 -39.78
C PHE A 7 30.50 4.50 -39.02
N LEU A 8 29.26 4.03 -38.86
CA LEU A 8 28.23 4.69 -38.05
C LEU A 8 28.36 4.21 -36.59
N CYS A 9 28.88 5.09 -35.72
CA CYS A 9 29.03 4.82 -34.31
C CYS A 9 27.70 5.09 -33.58
N CYS A 10 26.92 4.04 -33.31
CA CYS A 10 25.70 4.13 -32.49
C CYS A 10 26.07 4.21 -31.00
N THR A 11 26.22 5.42 -30.47
CA THR A 11 26.26 5.65 -29.02
C THR A 11 24.82 5.64 -28.48
N THR A 12 24.38 4.50 -27.95
CA THR A 12 23.13 4.40 -27.17
C THR A 12 23.35 5.02 -25.80
N ALA A 13 23.01 6.31 -25.66
CA ALA A 13 22.92 6.97 -24.37
C ALA A 13 21.63 6.48 -23.66
N CYS A 14 21.78 5.70 -22.60
CA CYS A 14 20.71 5.48 -21.62
C CYS A 14 20.43 6.82 -20.92
N ALA A 15 19.36 7.50 -21.32
CA ALA A 15 18.85 8.65 -20.60
C ALA A 15 18.13 8.16 -19.34
N SER A 16 18.82 8.21 -18.19
CA SER A 16 18.18 8.16 -16.88
C SER A 16 17.26 9.38 -16.75
N ALA A 17 15.96 9.17 -16.62
CA ALA A 17 15.00 10.26 -16.49
C ALA A 17 15.34 11.12 -15.25
N PRO A 18 15.49 12.45 -15.39
CA PRO A 18 15.79 13.33 -14.27
C PRO A 18 14.57 13.45 -13.34
N GLY A 19 14.78 13.09 -12.07
CA GLY A 19 14.00 13.47 -10.88
C GLY A 19 12.48 13.52 -11.04
N ALA A 20 11.81 12.38 -10.86
CA ALA A 20 10.37 12.39 -10.59
C ALA A 20 10.09 13.31 -9.40
N THR A 21 9.30 14.36 -9.64
CA THR A 21 8.87 15.27 -8.57
C THR A 21 7.75 14.57 -7.84
N LEU A 22 7.98 14.23 -6.56
CA LEU A 22 6.97 13.61 -5.70
C LEU A 22 5.71 14.47 -5.66
N ALA A 23 4.55 13.82 -5.59
CA ALA A 23 3.29 14.54 -5.52
C ALA A 23 3.22 15.36 -4.21
N PRO A 24 2.53 16.51 -4.22
CA PRO A 24 2.26 17.25 -2.99
C PRO A 24 1.55 16.37 -1.97
N LEU A 25 1.88 16.54 -0.68
CA LEU A 25 1.16 15.86 0.39
C LEU A 25 -0.30 16.34 0.44
N PRO A 26 -1.27 15.44 0.65
CA PRO A 26 -2.66 15.82 0.87
C PRO A 26 -2.82 16.64 2.16
N SER A 27 -4.00 17.23 2.35
CA SER A 27 -4.34 17.88 3.62
C SER A 27 -4.17 16.89 4.79
N PRO A 28 -3.70 17.33 5.97
CA PRO A 28 -3.55 16.49 7.16
C PRO A 28 -4.90 16.21 7.85
N GLN A 29 -5.84 15.63 7.10
CA GLN A 29 -7.16 15.28 7.57
C GLN A 29 -7.70 14.09 6.77
N THR A 30 -8.37 13.16 7.45
CA THR A 30 -9.11 12.09 6.80
C THR A 30 -10.29 12.67 6.01
N GLN A 31 -10.31 12.42 4.71
CA GLN A 31 -11.39 12.74 3.78
C GLN A 31 -11.90 11.43 3.15
N ALA A 32 -12.58 10.62 3.95
CA ALA A 32 -13.09 9.32 3.55
C ALA A 32 -14.41 9.02 4.25
N LEU A 33 -15.24 8.19 3.62
CA LEU A 33 -16.40 7.62 4.29
C LEU A 33 -15.96 6.39 5.07
N LEU A 34 -15.59 6.58 6.33
CA LEU A 34 -15.21 5.48 7.20
C LEU A 34 -16.45 4.68 7.63
N VAL A 35 -16.35 3.35 7.57
CA VAL A 35 -17.48 2.44 7.80
C VAL A 35 -17.20 1.47 8.95
N GLY A 36 -18.25 0.99 9.60
CA GLY A 36 -18.12 0.01 10.69
C GLY A 36 -18.29 0.61 12.08
N PRO A 37 -18.49 -0.25 13.10
CA PRO A 37 -18.99 0.17 14.42
C PRO A 37 -17.94 0.86 15.29
N THR A 38 -16.64 0.71 14.97
CA THR A 38 -15.53 1.33 15.72
C THR A 38 -15.06 2.65 15.12
N CYS A 39 -15.72 3.14 14.07
CA CYS A 39 -15.30 4.34 13.37
C CYS A 39 -15.94 5.61 13.89
N ASN A 40 -15.16 6.69 13.86
CA ASN A 40 -15.62 8.07 13.93
C ASN A 40 -15.06 8.84 12.70
N PRO A 41 -15.44 10.11 12.46
CA PRO A 41 -15.00 10.85 11.27
C PRO A 41 -13.48 11.00 11.09
N SER A 42 -12.70 10.85 12.16
CA SER A 42 -11.24 11.01 12.11
C SER A 42 -10.49 9.68 11.90
N GLY A 43 -11.11 8.53 12.22
CA GLY A 43 -10.52 7.20 12.10
C GLY A 43 -11.27 6.16 12.94
N CYS A 44 -10.72 4.96 13.01
CA CYS A 44 -11.38 3.83 13.68
C CYS A 44 -10.48 3.16 14.71
N GLU A 45 -11.06 2.49 15.70
CA GLU A 45 -10.31 1.57 16.55
C GLU A 45 -9.99 0.29 15.76
N CYS A 46 -8.74 -0.17 15.88
CA CYS A 46 -8.28 -1.41 15.27
C CYS A 46 -9.00 -2.60 15.90
N VAL A 47 -9.61 -3.44 15.07
CA VAL A 47 -10.38 -4.59 15.51
C VAL A 47 -9.48 -5.81 15.62
N ALA A 48 -9.75 -6.65 16.62
CA ALA A 48 -9.05 -7.91 16.82
C ALA A 48 -9.54 -9.00 15.86
N SER A 49 -10.77 -8.88 15.34
CA SER A 49 -11.36 -9.87 14.43
C SER A 49 -12.24 -9.23 13.36
N ALA A 50 -12.40 -9.92 12.22
CA ALA A 50 -13.12 -9.39 11.07
C ALA A 50 -14.60 -9.07 11.36
N GLU A 51 -15.23 -9.81 12.27
CA GLU A 51 -16.65 -9.61 12.62
C GLU A 51 -16.89 -8.28 13.34
N GLN A 52 -15.90 -7.82 14.12
CA GLN A 52 -15.99 -6.55 14.83
C GLN A 52 -15.97 -5.35 13.87
N ALA A 53 -15.45 -5.51 12.66
CA ALA A 53 -15.50 -4.46 11.65
C ALA A 53 -16.90 -4.28 11.05
N GLY A 54 -17.84 -5.20 11.31
CA GLY A 54 -19.22 -5.18 10.81
C GLY A 54 -19.39 -5.75 9.40
N ILE A 55 -20.59 -5.59 8.83
CA ILE A 55 -20.96 -6.10 7.51
C ILE A 55 -20.82 -4.99 6.45
N PRO A 56 -20.19 -5.26 5.28
CA PRO A 56 -20.11 -4.29 4.18
C PRO A 56 -21.47 -3.94 3.58
N ASP A 57 -21.57 -2.74 3.00
CA ASP A 57 -22.68 -2.38 2.13
C ASP A 57 -22.89 -3.40 1.00
N ALA A 58 -24.13 -3.50 0.51
CA ALA A 58 -24.47 -4.36 -0.61
C ALA A 58 -23.60 -4.05 -1.85
N GLY A 59 -23.02 -5.10 -2.46
CA GLY A 59 -22.17 -4.99 -3.64
C GLY A 59 -20.75 -4.50 -3.37
N LYS A 60 -20.35 -4.32 -2.11
CA LYS A 60 -19.00 -3.91 -1.72
C LYS A 60 -18.32 -4.96 -0.85
N LYS A 61 -17.00 -4.83 -0.70
CA LYS A 61 -16.17 -5.57 0.25
C LYS A 61 -15.59 -4.61 1.28
N ARG A 62 -15.46 -5.08 2.52
CA ARG A 62 -14.86 -4.31 3.60
C ARG A 62 -13.35 -4.53 3.63
N TYR A 63 -12.60 -3.46 3.73
CA TYR A 63 -11.15 -3.49 3.90
C TYR A 63 -10.76 -2.80 5.19
N GLU A 64 -9.78 -3.37 5.88
CA GLU A 64 -8.98 -2.66 6.89
C GLU A 64 -7.74 -2.10 6.22
N VAL A 65 -7.48 -0.81 6.43
CA VAL A 65 -6.24 -0.14 6.11
C VAL A 65 -5.58 0.23 7.43
N HIS A 66 -4.56 -0.54 7.82
CA HIS A 66 -3.80 -0.32 9.04
C HIS A 66 -2.50 0.41 8.69
N VAL A 67 -2.34 1.60 9.26
CA VAL A 67 -1.23 2.52 8.99
C VAL A 67 -0.41 2.66 10.27
N GLY A 68 0.91 2.41 10.18
CA GLY A 68 1.81 2.35 11.33
C GLY A 68 2.06 0.92 11.82
N PRO A 69 2.78 0.75 12.95
CA PRO A 69 3.20 1.80 13.89
C PRO A 69 4.33 2.70 13.37
N MET A 70 4.15 4.03 13.45
CA MET A 70 5.12 5.09 13.12
C MET A 70 4.79 6.38 13.90
N GLU A 71 5.81 7.10 14.36
CA GLU A 71 5.63 8.34 15.16
C GLU A 71 5.25 9.57 14.33
N HIS A 72 5.66 9.63 13.06
CA HIS A 72 5.38 10.76 12.17
C HIS A 72 4.06 10.57 11.41
N ALA A 73 3.58 11.63 10.78
CA ALA A 73 2.34 11.62 10.02
C ALA A 73 2.43 10.76 8.74
N LEU A 74 1.33 10.08 8.40
CA LEU A 74 1.22 9.22 7.21
C LEU A 74 -0.11 9.47 6.49
N TRP A 75 -0.07 9.38 5.16
CA TRP A 75 -1.24 9.53 4.30
C TRP A 75 -1.43 8.27 3.46
N VAL A 76 -2.68 7.82 3.32
CA VAL A 76 -3.04 6.77 2.37
C VAL A 76 -4.26 7.23 1.59
N ARG A 77 -4.11 7.35 0.27
CA ARG A 77 -5.21 7.59 -0.65
C ARG A 77 -5.66 6.29 -1.28
N VAL A 78 -6.97 6.01 -1.28
CA VAL A 78 -7.59 4.87 -1.94
C VAL A 78 -8.69 5.40 -2.87
N GLY A 79 -8.41 5.44 -4.17
CA GLY A 79 -9.22 6.19 -5.12
C GLY A 79 -9.25 7.68 -4.77
N ASP A 80 -10.44 8.20 -4.47
CA ASP A 80 -10.66 9.60 -4.05
C ASP A 80 -10.65 9.80 -2.53
N GLN A 81 -10.51 8.71 -1.77
CA GLN A 81 -10.59 8.74 -0.31
C GLN A 81 -9.21 8.97 0.29
N ILE A 82 -9.06 9.94 1.20
CA ILE A 82 -7.80 10.23 1.90
C ILE A 82 -7.92 9.76 3.34
N LEU A 83 -6.98 8.93 3.78
CA LEU A 83 -6.81 8.46 5.15
C LEU A 83 -5.59 9.13 5.74
N TYR A 84 -5.72 9.68 6.95
CA TYR A 84 -4.66 10.41 7.60
C TYR A 84 -4.39 9.89 9.00
N LYS A 85 -3.15 9.43 9.23
CA LYS A 85 -2.64 9.10 10.57
C LYS A 85 -1.76 10.26 11.03
N ASP A 86 -2.20 10.97 12.07
CA ASP A 86 -1.44 12.02 12.74
C ASP A 86 -0.35 11.45 13.67
N GLU A 87 0.41 12.35 14.31
CA GLU A 87 1.53 12.04 15.21
C GLU A 87 1.08 11.69 16.64
N SER A 88 -0.20 11.89 17.00
CA SER A 88 -0.70 11.58 18.34
C SER A 88 -0.85 10.09 18.61
N ARG A 89 -0.77 9.25 17.56
CA ARG A 89 -0.84 7.80 17.65
C ARG A 89 0.21 7.15 16.76
N ALA A 90 0.85 6.11 17.29
CA ALA A 90 1.79 5.31 16.52
C ALA A 90 1.07 4.61 15.35
N GLU A 91 -0.13 4.10 15.56
CA GLU A 91 -0.89 3.40 14.54
C GLU A 91 -2.34 3.84 14.47
N ARG A 92 -2.97 3.56 13.33
CA ARG A 92 -4.38 3.81 13.10
C ARG A 92 -4.96 2.84 12.09
N CYS A 93 -6.20 2.41 12.34
CA CYS A 93 -6.98 1.63 11.39
C CYS A 93 -8.07 2.49 10.76
N PHE A 94 -8.33 2.22 9.49
CA PHE A 94 -9.44 2.76 8.73
C PHE A 94 -10.17 1.61 8.08
N TYR A 95 -11.50 1.65 8.08
CA TYR A 95 -12.28 0.67 7.36
C TYR A 95 -13.04 1.33 6.23
N LEU A 96 -12.94 0.74 5.05
CA LEU A 96 -13.53 1.21 3.82
C LEU A 96 -14.36 0.09 3.20
N ASP A 97 -15.53 0.42 2.69
CA ASP A 97 -16.26 -0.46 1.79
C ASP A 97 -15.95 -0.05 0.34
N LEU A 98 -15.30 -0.95 -0.38
CA LEU A 98 -14.88 -0.74 -1.77
C LEU A 98 -15.71 -1.63 -2.70
N ALA A 99 -16.20 -1.05 -3.80
CA ALA A 99 -16.88 -1.80 -4.85
C ALA A 99 -15.88 -2.67 -5.64
N GLU A 100 -16.41 -3.63 -6.40
CA GLU A 100 -15.60 -4.38 -7.36
C GLU A 100 -14.91 -3.46 -8.38
N GLY A 101 -13.79 -3.93 -8.94
CA GLY A 101 -12.98 -3.18 -9.90
C GLY A 101 -11.65 -2.71 -9.35
N ARG A 102 -11.06 -1.71 -10.01
CA ARG A 102 -9.71 -1.23 -9.72
C ARG A 102 -9.72 0.02 -8.85
N HIS A 103 -8.94 -0.01 -7.79
CA HIS A 103 -8.74 1.12 -6.88
C HIS A 103 -7.26 1.40 -6.73
N ASP A 104 -6.83 2.58 -7.18
CA ASP A 104 -5.45 3.01 -7.01
C ASP A 104 -5.20 3.41 -5.55
N VAL A 105 -4.09 2.93 -5.01
CA VAL A 105 -3.61 3.25 -3.69
C VAL A 105 -2.32 4.01 -3.79
N ILE A 106 -2.27 5.19 -3.16
CA ILE A 106 -1.06 5.98 -3.01
C ILE A 106 -0.83 6.24 -1.53
N ALA A 107 0.31 5.83 -1.04
CA ALA A 107 0.64 5.89 0.37
C ALA A 107 1.90 6.73 0.55
N GLN A 108 1.84 7.79 1.34
CA GLN A 108 2.88 8.81 1.45
C GLN A 108 3.34 8.96 2.91
N ALA A 109 4.66 9.01 3.08
CA ALA A 109 5.33 9.35 4.32
C ALA A 109 6.23 10.57 4.10
N TYR A 110 6.25 11.49 5.06
CA TYR A 110 7.14 12.65 5.05
C TYR A 110 7.60 12.97 6.46
N ASN A 111 8.90 13.24 6.61
CA ASN A 111 9.49 13.76 7.83
C ASN A 111 10.80 14.51 7.52
N ASN A 112 11.14 15.49 8.35
CA ASN A 112 12.36 16.28 8.20
C ASN A 112 13.61 15.62 8.82
N THR A 113 13.47 14.51 9.56
CA THR A 113 14.57 13.85 10.28
C THR A 113 14.85 12.45 9.79
N ALA A 114 13.82 11.61 9.68
CA ALA A 114 13.81 10.35 8.96
C ALA A 114 12.39 9.79 8.91
N ILE A 115 12.03 9.14 7.82
CA ILE A 115 10.76 8.42 7.73
C ILE A 115 10.94 6.94 8.03
N GLY A 116 9.87 6.32 8.50
CA GLY A 116 9.62 4.87 8.46
C GLY A 116 8.23 4.69 7.86
N PHE A 117 7.90 3.54 7.31
CA PHE A 117 6.54 3.35 6.82
C PHE A 117 6.09 1.89 6.90
N GLN A 118 4.98 1.68 7.59
CA GLN A 118 4.26 0.43 7.61
C GLN A 118 2.81 0.64 7.19
N LEU A 119 2.36 -0.22 6.26
CA LEU A 119 1.00 -0.26 5.74
C LEU A 119 0.59 -1.72 5.61
N GLN A 120 -0.57 -2.07 6.16
CA GLN A 120 -1.23 -3.35 5.91
C GLN A 120 -2.63 -3.07 5.38
N VAL A 121 -3.02 -3.79 4.33
CA VAL A 121 -4.37 -3.79 3.77
C VAL A 121 -4.90 -5.21 3.85
N SER A 122 -6.08 -5.36 4.45
CA SER A 122 -6.72 -6.65 4.61
C SER A 122 -8.15 -6.62 4.11
N GLU A 123 -8.55 -7.63 3.32
CA GLU A 123 -9.95 -7.87 3.00
C GLU A 123 -10.61 -8.54 4.21
N LEU A 124 -11.73 -7.99 4.68
CA LEU A 124 -12.47 -8.51 5.83
C LEU A 124 -13.74 -9.21 5.36
N ASN A 125 -13.95 -10.42 5.86
CA ASN A 125 -15.17 -11.18 5.63
C ASN A 125 -15.77 -11.62 6.97
N ALA A 126 -16.80 -10.89 7.40
CA ALA A 126 -17.50 -11.18 8.64
C ALA A 126 -18.22 -12.55 8.61
N ALA A 127 -18.70 -13.01 7.45
CA ALA A 127 -19.40 -14.29 7.31
C ALA A 127 -18.47 -15.49 7.56
N HIS A 128 -17.23 -15.41 7.06
CA HIS A 128 -16.19 -16.42 7.30
C HIS A 128 -15.28 -16.08 8.48
N LYS A 129 -15.56 -15.00 9.21
CA LYS A 129 -14.74 -14.55 10.35
C LYS A 129 -13.25 -14.41 9.99
N SER A 130 -12.99 -14.03 8.74
CA SER A 130 -11.68 -14.13 8.12
C SER A 130 -11.14 -12.78 7.73
N ARG A 131 -9.85 -12.59 7.98
CA ARG A 131 -9.03 -11.48 7.52
C ARG A 131 -8.07 -12.04 6.48
N TYR A 132 -8.15 -11.57 5.24
CA TYR A 132 -7.25 -11.98 4.16
C TYR A 132 -6.21 -10.90 3.93
N ASP A 133 -4.95 -11.23 4.14
CA ASP A 133 -3.84 -10.30 3.93
C ASP A 133 -3.74 -9.97 2.44
N THR A 134 -4.16 -8.76 2.08
CA THR A 134 -4.19 -8.31 0.68
C THR A 134 -2.86 -7.71 0.30
N TYR A 135 -2.31 -6.85 1.15
CA TYR A 135 -1.05 -6.18 0.93
C TYR A 135 -0.37 -5.84 2.25
N GLN A 136 0.96 -5.89 2.28
CA GLN A 136 1.76 -5.37 3.38
C GLN A 136 2.99 -4.69 2.81
N PHE A 137 3.33 -3.55 3.38
CA PHE A 137 4.55 -2.81 3.15
C PHE A 137 5.17 -2.46 4.49
N GLN A 138 6.48 -2.62 4.61
CA GLN A 138 7.24 -2.25 5.79
C GLN A 138 8.62 -1.76 5.37
N CYS A 139 9.02 -0.61 5.92
CA CYS A 139 10.37 -0.06 5.78
C CYS A 139 10.69 0.72 7.06
N GLY A 140 11.85 0.48 7.69
CA GLY A 140 12.22 1.13 8.95
C GLY A 140 11.53 0.55 10.19
N GLY A 141 11.56 -0.77 10.39
CA GLY A 141 10.96 -1.39 11.59
C GLY A 141 11.92 -2.33 12.33
N PRO A 142 12.44 -1.97 13.53
CA PRO A 142 12.39 -0.66 14.21
C PRO A 142 13.54 0.27 13.77
N GLY A 143 13.26 1.38 13.08
CA GLY A 143 14.28 2.35 12.68
C GLY A 143 13.85 3.29 11.55
N PRO A 144 14.74 4.15 11.04
CA PRO A 144 14.48 4.85 9.79
C PRO A 144 14.46 3.86 8.62
N CYS A 145 13.56 4.10 7.66
CA CYS A 145 13.52 3.38 6.39
C CYS A 145 14.77 3.69 5.60
N ASP A 146 15.55 2.65 5.30
CA ASP A 146 16.76 2.77 4.51
C ASP A 146 16.57 2.22 3.07
N PRO A 147 17.48 2.53 2.13
CA PRO A 147 17.38 2.03 0.76
C PRO A 147 17.58 0.51 0.61
N PHE A 148 18.14 -0.17 1.61
CA PHE A 148 18.29 -1.63 1.64
C PHE A 148 16.94 -2.29 1.93
N ASP A 149 16.20 -1.81 2.93
CA ASP A 149 14.84 -2.27 3.25
C ASP A 149 13.93 -2.24 2.01
N LEU A 150 13.96 -1.14 1.25
CA LEU A 150 13.16 -0.99 0.02
C LEU A 150 13.54 -2.03 -1.04
N ARG A 151 14.81 -2.39 -1.16
CA ARG A 151 15.26 -3.43 -2.10
C ARG A 151 14.87 -4.82 -1.64
N GLU A 152 14.99 -5.10 -0.34
CA GLU A 152 14.55 -6.38 0.23
C GLU A 152 13.05 -6.56 0.03
N TYR A 153 12.27 -5.50 0.32
CA TYR A 153 10.84 -5.46 0.03
C TYR A 153 10.53 -5.78 -1.44
N ALA A 154 11.25 -5.14 -2.38
CA ALA A 154 11.08 -5.39 -3.82
C ALA A 154 11.23 -6.87 -4.21
N GLN A 155 12.09 -7.59 -3.51
CA GLN A 155 12.39 -9.00 -3.76
C GLN A 155 11.36 -9.91 -3.09
N ALA A 156 11.02 -9.62 -1.84
CA ALA A 156 10.12 -10.43 -1.04
C ALA A 156 8.64 -10.30 -1.46
N ASN A 157 8.23 -9.14 -1.98
CA ASN A 157 6.82 -8.84 -2.23
C ASN A 157 6.36 -9.23 -3.65
N ARG A 158 6.71 -10.44 -4.07
CA ARG A 158 6.27 -11.07 -5.32
C ARG A 158 5.42 -12.28 -5.00
N PHE A 159 4.13 -12.20 -5.30
CA PHE A 159 3.19 -13.28 -5.00
C PHE A 159 2.67 -13.94 -6.28
N PRO A 160 2.46 -15.28 -6.26
CA PRO A 160 1.76 -15.98 -7.33
C PRO A 160 0.41 -15.31 -7.62
N ASN A 161 0.09 -15.12 -8.90
CA ASN A 161 -1.18 -14.53 -9.35
C ASN A 161 -1.51 -13.14 -8.76
N ASN A 162 -0.50 -12.44 -8.21
CA ASN A 162 -0.66 -11.17 -7.51
C ASN A 162 -1.57 -11.24 -6.26
N LEU A 163 -1.70 -12.42 -5.64
CA LEU A 163 -2.48 -12.65 -4.43
C LEU A 163 -1.55 -12.93 -3.26
N ARG A 164 -1.51 -12.03 -2.25
CA ARG A 164 -0.71 -12.25 -1.05
C ARG A 164 -1.29 -13.38 -0.19
N ASP A 165 -2.57 -13.32 0.12
CA ASP A 165 -3.33 -14.43 0.67
C ASP A 165 -3.97 -15.24 -0.49
N PRO A 166 -3.60 -16.52 -0.68
CA PRO A 166 -4.16 -17.36 -1.73
C PRO A 166 -5.67 -17.59 -1.62
N CYS A 167 -6.25 -17.50 -0.42
CA CYS A 167 -7.70 -17.59 -0.22
C CYS A 167 -8.42 -16.26 -0.48
N GLY A 168 -7.67 -15.15 -0.52
CA GLY A 168 -8.23 -13.82 -0.75
C GLY A 168 -8.78 -13.65 -2.17
N SER A 169 -9.54 -12.57 -2.38
CA SER A 169 -10.14 -12.28 -3.69
C SER A 169 -9.57 -11.04 -4.39
N THR A 170 -8.65 -10.33 -3.72
CA THR A 170 -8.13 -9.04 -4.18
C THR A 170 -6.70 -9.16 -4.66
N LYS A 171 -6.47 -8.88 -5.94
CA LYS A 171 -5.13 -8.89 -6.54
C LYS A 171 -4.44 -7.55 -6.37
N VAL A 172 -3.13 -7.55 -6.11
CA VAL A 172 -2.31 -6.33 -6.01
C VAL A 172 -1.46 -6.16 -7.26
N ARG A 173 -1.59 -5.03 -7.95
CA ARG A 173 -0.85 -4.76 -9.20
C ARG A 173 -0.01 -3.50 -9.10
N GLY A 174 0.99 -3.41 -9.97
CA GLY A 174 1.69 -2.16 -10.26
C GLY A 174 2.43 -1.55 -9.05
N VAL A 175 2.90 -2.39 -8.13
CA VAL A 175 3.65 -1.92 -6.95
C VAL A 175 4.91 -1.19 -7.40
N ARG A 176 5.04 0.08 -7.02
CA ARG A 176 6.20 0.94 -7.28
C ARG A 176 6.33 1.98 -6.18
N TRP A 177 7.50 2.57 -6.02
CA TRP A 177 7.69 3.67 -5.10
C TRP A 177 8.67 4.71 -5.64
N GLU A 178 8.54 5.91 -5.11
CA GLU A 178 9.43 7.04 -5.35
C GLU A 178 9.89 7.57 -3.99
N THR A 179 11.14 8.05 -3.91
CA THR A 179 11.72 8.51 -2.66
C THR A 179 12.51 9.81 -2.82
N LYS A 180 12.60 10.57 -1.74
CA LYS A 180 13.50 11.71 -1.58
C LYS A 180 14.36 11.49 -0.36
N ARG A 181 15.67 11.66 -0.51
CA ARG A 181 16.64 11.59 0.59
C ARG A 181 16.77 12.91 1.32
N LEU A 182 17.17 12.84 2.57
CA LEU A 182 17.66 13.99 3.32
C LEU A 182 19.05 14.42 2.82
N PRO A 183 19.52 15.63 3.21
CA PRO A 183 20.86 16.11 2.84
C PRO A 183 22.01 15.25 3.37
N ASP A 184 21.78 14.43 4.40
CA ASP A 184 22.76 13.47 4.93
C ASP A 184 23.07 12.34 3.92
N GLY A 185 22.20 12.12 2.93
CA GLY A 185 22.33 11.06 1.94
C GLY A 185 22.02 9.65 2.46
N GLU A 186 21.77 9.48 3.75
CA GLU A 186 21.52 8.19 4.40
C GLU A 186 20.02 7.96 4.60
N ASN A 187 19.32 8.96 5.13
CA ASN A 187 17.93 8.84 5.54
C ASN A 187 16.97 9.30 4.43
N LEU A 188 15.78 8.70 4.42
CA LEU A 188 14.69 9.17 3.57
C LEU A 188 13.93 10.31 4.25
N ALA A 189 13.63 11.34 3.47
CA ALA A 189 12.77 12.47 3.84
C ALA A 189 11.31 12.22 3.43
N GLN A 190 11.12 11.52 2.30
CA GLN A 190 9.82 11.25 1.73
C GLN A 190 9.82 9.91 0.98
N LEU A 191 8.70 9.20 1.07
CA LEU A 191 8.41 7.96 0.34
C LEU A 191 6.98 8.05 -0.17
N GLU A 192 6.78 7.76 -1.45
CA GLU A 192 5.48 7.62 -2.08
C GLU A 192 5.39 6.23 -2.68
N LEU A 193 4.51 5.40 -2.13
CA LEU A 193 4.22 4.05 -2.55
C LEU A 193 2.95 4.05 -3.41
N HIS A 194 2.98 3.37 -4.54
CA HIS A 194 1.81 3.18 -5.40
C HIS A 194 1.55 1.70 -5.64
N PHE A 195 0.28 1.33 -5.66
CA PHE A 195 -0.19 0.04 -6.15
C PHE A 195 -1.69 0.14 -6.49
N THR A 196 -2.23 -0.89 -7.13
CA THR A 196 -3.66 -0.98 -7.44
C THR A 196 -4.25 -2.23 -6.77
N LEU A 197 -5.39 -2.06 -6.09
CA LEU A 197 -6.25 -3.16 -5.66
C LEU A 197 -7.19 -3.51 -6.82
N ASP A 198 -7.12 -4.74 -7.31
CA ASP A 198 -8.01 -5.31 -8.33
C ASP A 198 -8.98 -6.26 -7.64
N ILE A 199 -10.15 -5.71 -7.30
CA ILE A 199 -11.15 -6.31 -6.41
C ILE A 199 -12.13 -7.14 -7.24
N ALA A 200 -12.20 -8.44 -6.97
CA ALA A 200 -13.16 -9.32 -7.61
C ALA A 200 -14.59 -9.17 -7.01
N GLY A 201 -15.62 -9.39 -7.82
CA GLY A 201 -17.02 -9.35 -7.38
C GLY A 201 -17.50 -10.54 -6.54
N PHE A 202 -16.68 -11.60 -6.42
CA PHE A 202 -17.05 -12.79 -5.63
C PHE A 202 -16.47 -12.75 -4.22
N SER A 203 -17.14 -13.38 -3.26
CA SER A 203 -16.61 -13.58 -1.90
C SER A 203 -15.66 -14.79 -1.85
N PRO A 204 -14.53 -14.70 -1.13
CA PRO A 204 -13.69 -15.86 -0.80
C PRO A 204 -14.52 -17.04 -0.29
N LYS A 205 -14.22 -18.25 -0.80
CA LYS A 205 -14.95 -19.49 -0.46
C LYS A 205 -14.42 -20.18 0.80
N HIS A 206 -13.17 -19.89 1.16
CA HIS A 206 -12.45 -20.53 2.24
C HIS A 206 -11.85 -19.46 3.16
N PRO A 207 -11.73 -19.74 4.47
CA PRO A 207 -11.05 -18.82 5.38
C PRO A 207 -9.58 -18.67 5.03
N SER A 208 -8.96 -17.57 5.48
CA SER A 208 -7.52 -17.34 5.30
C SER A 208 -6.68 -18.52 5.80
N GLY A 209 -5.62 -18.87 5.05
CA GLY A 209 -4.71 -19.96 5.39
C GLY A 209 -5.30 -21.38 5.23
N ALA A 210 -6.51 -21.53 4.70
CA ALA A 210 -7.09 -22.84 4.47
C ALA A 210 -6.22 -23.67 3.49
N PRO A 211 -5.96 -24.96 3.77
CA PRO A 211 -5.19 -25.83 2.87
C PRO A 211 -5.77 -25.94 1.46
N ALA A 212 -7.08 -25.73 1.30
CA ALA A 212 -7.75 -25.74 0.00
C ALA A 212 -7.29 -24.63 -0.95
N CYS A 213 -6.69 -23.56 -0.44
CA CYS A 213 -6.10 -22.49 -1.26
C CYS A 213 -4.58 -22.65 -1.41
N ALA A 214 -3.97 -23.57 -0.67
CA ALA A 214 -2.57 -23.90 -0.78
C ALA A 214 -2.40 -24.81 -1.99
N ARG A 215 -2.28 -24.18 -3.18
CA ARG A 215 -2.05 -24.75 -4.53
C ARG A 215 -3.24 -24.51 -5.46
N ASP A 216 -3.10 -23.47 -6.28
CA ASP A 216 -3.33 -23.49 -7.72
C ASP A 216 -2.26 -22.60 -8.40
#